data_AF-A0A6P5EMS0-F1
#
_entry.id   AF-A0A6P5EMS0-F1
#
_cell.length_a   1.000
_cell.length_b   1.000
_cell.length_c   1.000
_cell.angle_alpha   90.00
_cell.angle_beta   90.00
_cell.angle_gamma   90.00
#
_symmetry.space_group_name_H-M   'P 1'
#
loop_
_entity.id
_entity.type
_entity.pdbx_description
1 polymer ?
#
loop_
_entity_poly.entity_id
_entity_poly.type
_entity_poly.pdbx_seq_one_letter_code
_entity_poly.pdbx_strand_id
1 'polypeptide(L)'
;MVQVMRVQRRVGEELGQGGFGIVYKGSLPNGHQVAVKVLTKSKENGEEFINEVASISRTSHVNIVRLLGFCLDGSKRALIYDFMPNGSLERFIFNNSYGMMVLEMVGGRKNLDVTTTSSSATYFPHYLYKNINQYCVEACGDNGEATEIVRKMILVALWCIQTMPDDRPSMSRVVNMLEGDISDLQLPPKP
;
A
#
# COMPACT_ATOMS: atom_id res chain seq x y z
N MET A 1 -4.97 -23.59 -5.46
CA MET A 1 -3.73 -24.13 -4.85
C MET A 1 -2.56 -23.37 -5.45
N VAL A 2 -1.71 -22.75 -4.64
CA VAL A 2 -0.53 -21.99 -5.09
C VAL A 2 0.58 -22.95 -5.47
N GLN A 3 1.29 -22.69 -6.57
CA GLN A 3 2.28 -23.62 -7.14
C GLN A 3 3.72 -23.14 -6.91
N VAL A 4 4.65 -24.09 -6.77
CA VAL A 4 6.08 -23.80 -6.90
C VAL A 4 6.36 -23.49 -8.37
N MET A 5 6.78 -22.27 -8.66
CA MET A 5 6.94 -21.78 -10.03
C MET A 5 8.39 -21.41 -10.32
N ARG A 6 8.83 -21.69 -11.55
CA ARG A 6 10.08 -21.15 -12.11
C ARG A 6 9.73 -20.02 -13.07
N VAL A 7 10.21 -18.82 -12.76
CA VAL A 7 10.12 -17.67 -13.68
C VAL A 7 11.38 -17.65 -14.56
N GLN A 8 11.21 -17.39 -15.86
CA GLN A 8 12.36 -17.23 -16.74
C GLN A 8 13.17 -16.00 -16.29
N ARG A 9 14.47 -16.17 -16.02
CA ARG A 9 15.41 -15.06 -15.79
C ARG A 9 15.61 -14.29 -17.09
N ARG A 10 14.66 -13.45 -17.46
CA ARG A 10 15.01 -12.19 -18.12
C ARG A 10 15.12 -11.17 -17.00
N VAL A 11 16.15 -10.34 -17.02
CA VAL A 11 16.25 -9.21 -16.08
C VAL A 11 15.01 -8.35 -16.35
N GLY A 12 14.01 -8.51 -15.50
CA GLY A 12 12.76 -7.78 -15.60
C GLY A 12 12.99 -6.33 -15.23
N GLU A 13 12.22 -5.45 -15.85
CA GLU A 13 12.08 -4.08 -15.38
C GLU A 13 11.62 -4.09 -13.92
N GLU A 14 12.27 -3.27 -13.08
CA GLU A 14 11.84 -3.05 -11.70
C GLU A 14 10.52 -2.28 -11.70
N LEU A 15 9.50 -2.84 -11.06
CA LEU A 15 8.17 -2.25 -10.93
C LEU A 15 8.02 -1.41 -9.66
N GLY A 16 8.85 -1.66 -8.65
CA GLY A 16 8.88 -0.91 -7.40
C GLY A 16 9.64 -1.64 -6.29
N GLN A 17 10.02 -0.88 -5.27
CA GLN A 17 10.76 -1.36 -4.10
C GLN A 17 10.04 -0.94 -2.82
N GLY A 18 9.82 -1.90 -1.91
CA GLY A 18 9.26 -1.65 -0.59
C GLY A 18 10.13 -2.21 0.53
N GLY A 19 9.70 -2.02 1.78
CA GLY A 19 10.44 -2.50 2.97
C GLY A 19 10.63 -4.03 3.03
N PHE A 20 9.87 -4.78 2.25
CA PHE A 20 9.87 -6.25 2.23
C PHE A 20 10.55 -6.84 0.99
N GLY A 21 11.10 -6.01 0.10
CA GLY A 21 11.79 -6.49 -1.10
C GLY A 21 11.52 -5.67 -2.37
N ILE A 22 12.02 -6.18 -3.49
CA ILE A 22 11.95 -5.55 -4.80
C ILE A 22 10.99 -6.34 -5.70
N VAL A 23 10.16 -5.65 -6.46
CA VAL A 23 9.20 -6.24 -7.39
C VAL A 23 9.69 -6.06 -8.83
N TYR A 24 9.78 -7.16 -9.58
CA TYR A 24 10.17 -7.14 -10.99
C TYR A 24 9.05 -7.61 -11.90
N LYS A 25 9.01 -7.11 -13.13
CA LYS A 25 8.18 -7.67 -14.19
C LYS A 25 8.79 -8.97 -14.71
N GLY A 26 8.00 -10.04 -14.75
CA GLY A 26 8.42 -11.35 -15.24
C GLY A 26 7.50 -11.91 -16.31
N SER A 27 7.88 -13.05 -16.88
CA SER A 27 7.02 -13.83 -17.75
C SER A 27 7.18 -15.33 -17.45
N LEU A 28 6.05 -16.02 -17.38
CA LEU A 28 5.99 -17.48 -17.29
C LEU A 28 6.26 -18.11 -18.68
N PRO A 29 6.63 -19.40 -18.76
CA PRO A 29 6.93 -20.06 -20.04
C PRO A 29 5.81 -20.01 -21.10
N ASN A 30 4.56 -19.82 -20.66
CA ASN A 30 3.40 -19.66 -21.51
C ASN A 30 3.15 -18.21 -22.00
N GLY A 31 4.06 -17.28 -21.70
CA GLY A 31 3.94 -15.87 -22.05
C GLY A 31 3.12 -15.02 -21.07
N HIS A 32 2.51 -15.61 -20.04
CA HIS A 32 1.74 -14.88 -19.05
C HIS A 32 2.66 -13.93 -18.26
N GLN A 33 2.37 -12.62 -18.31
CA GLN A 33 3.07 -11.60 -17.56
C GLN A 33 2.77 -11.70 -16.06
N VAL A 34 3.81 -11.58 -15.24
CA VAL A 34 3.70 -11.69 -13.78
C VAL A 34 4.50 -10.60 -13.07
N ALA A 35 4.14 -10.31 -11.82
CA ALA A 35 4.96 -9.51 -10.91
C ALA A 35 5.69 -10.44 -9.93
N VAL A 36 7.00 -10.30 -9.83
CA VAL A 36 7.89 -11.14 -9.01
C VAL A 36 8.42 -10.32 -7.85
N LYS A 37 7.84 -10.48 -6.65
CA LYS A 37 8.32 -9.85 -5.42
C LYS A 37 9.45 -10.70 -4.85
N VAL A 38 10.69 -10.26 -5.07
CA VAL A 38 11.89 -10.86 -4.48
C VAL A 38 12.05 -10.32 -3.07
N LEU A 39 11.95 -11.21 -2.09
CA LEU A 39 12.06 -10.82 -0.69
C LEU A 39 13.53 -10.63 -0.31
N THR A 40 13.84 -9.51 0.33
CA THR A 40 15.14 -9.27 0.94
C THR A 40 15.37 -10.25 2.09
N LYS A 41 16.61 -10.74 2.27
CA LYS A 41 16.95 -11.69 3.33
C LYS A 41 16.56 -11.10 4.70
N SER A 42 15.49 -11.61 5.33
CA SER A 42 15.32 -11.43 6.77
C SER A 42 16.34 -12.31 7.49
N LYS A 43 16.75 -11.90 8.70
CA LYS A 43 17.72 -12.61 9.53
C LYS A 43 17.19 -13.95 10.09
N GLU A 44 16.01 -14.40 9.66
CA GLU A 44 15.27 -15.46 10.33
C GLU A 44 14.93 -16.62 9.39
N ASN A 45 14.92 -17.81 9.99
CA ASN A 45 14.61 -19.09 9.35
C ASN A 45 13.29 -18.97 8.59
N GLY A 46 13.20 -19.56 7.39
CA GLY A 46 12.15 -19.33 6.40
C GLY A 46 10.69 -19.62 6.78
N GLU A 47 10.35 -19.72 8.07
CA GLU A 47 9.00 -19.75 8.63
C GLU A 47 8.20 -18.49 8.29
N GLU A 48 8.79 -17.30 8.32
CA GLU A 48 8.12 -16.04 7.95
C GLU A 48 7.61 -16.09 6.51
N PHE A 49 8.43 -16.64 5.59
CA PHE A 49 8.03 -16.86 4.20
C PHE A 49 6.89 -17.86 4.07
N ILE A 50 6.95 -18.97 4.81
CA ILE A 50 5.89 -19.99 4.78
C ILE A 50 4.59 -19.44 5.37
N ASN A 51 4.67 -18.62 6.42
CA ASN A 51 3.52 -17.95 7.00
C ASN A 51 2.89 -16.93 6.03
N GLU A 52 3.70 -16.16 5.32
CA GLU A 52 3.22 -15.22 4.28
C GLU A 52 2.55 -15.99 3.13
N VAL A 53 3.20 -17.05 2.62
CA VAL A 53 2.62 -17.92 1.57
C VAL A 53 1.33 -18.56 2.05
N ALA A 54 1.29 -19.16 3.25
CA ALA A 54 0.11 -19.84 3.77
C ALA A 54 -1.07 -18.88 3.98
N SER A 55 -0.79 -17.68 4.46
CA SER A 55 -1.80 -16.65 4.71
C SER A 55 -2.38 -16.10 3.40
N ILE A 56 -1.52 -15.78 2.42
CA ILE A 56 -1.95 -15.22 1.12
C ILE A 56 -2.52 -16.30 0.18
N SER A 57 -2.09 -17.56 0.29
CA SER A 57 -2.62 -18.64 -0.56
C SER A 57 -4.12 -18.89 -0.35
N ARG A 58 -4.67 -18.46 0.79
CA ARG A 58 -6.09 -18.60 1.13
C ARG A 58 -6.92 -17.38 0.75
N THR A 59 -6.30 -16.27 0.34
CA THR A 59 -7.03 -15.07 -0.05
C THR A 59 -7.33 -15.10 -1.56
N SER A 60 -8.61 -15.18 -1.90
CA SER A 60 -9.08 -15.06 -3.28
C SER A 60 -10.24 -14.08 -3.29
N HIS A 61 -9.96 -12.88 -3.79
CA HIS A 61 -10.94 -11.80 -3.84
C HIS A 61 -10.67 -10.96 -5.08
N VAL A 62 -11.73 -10.45 -5.72
CA VAL A 62 -11.64 -9.65 -6.95
C VAL A 62 -10.76 -8.40 -6.80
N ASN A 63 -10.65 -7.86 -5.59
CA ASN A 63 -9.86 -6.66 -5.26
C ASN A 63 -8.49 -6.96 -4.62
N ILE A 64 -8.03 -8.21 -4.64
CA ILE A 64 -6.70 -8.59 -4.14
C ILE A 64 -5.90 -9.17 -5.30
N VAL A 65 -4.69 -8.66 -5.51
CA VAL A 65 -3.79 -9.19 -6.54
C VAL A 65 -3.53 -10.67 -6.26
N ARG A 66 -3.92 -11.52 -7.20
CA ARG A 66 -3.86 -12.97 -7.04
C ARG A 66 -2.42 -13.45 -6.98
N LEU A 67 -2.09 -14.20 -5.93
CA LEU A 67 -0.86 -14.97 -5.84
C LEU A 67 -0.97 -16.21 -6.74
N LEU A 68 -0.09 -16.32 -7.72
CA LEU A 68 0.00 -17.43 -8.66
C LEU A 68 0.86 -18.56 -8.09
N GLY A 69 1.96 -18.17 -7.47
CA GLY A 69 3.02 -19.10 -7.10
C GLY A 69 4.08 -18.45 -6.25
N PHE A 70 5.08 -19.25 -5.90
CA PHE A 70 6.27 -18.79 -5.21
C PHE A 70 7.51 -19.53 -5.71
N CYS A 71 8.68 -18.96 -5.45
CA CYS A 71 9.97 -19.54 -5.79
C CYS A 71 10.81 -19.74 -4.53
N LEU A 72 11.36 -20.96 -4.40
CA LEU A 72 12.33 -21.36 -3.38
C LEU A 72 13.60 -21.83 -4.10
N ASP A 73 14.66 -21.00 -4.08
CA ASP A 73 15.96 -21.36 -4.66
C ASP A 73 17.08 -21.00 -3.68
N GLY A 74 17.55 -21.98 -2.91
CA GLY A 74 18.56 -21.78 -1.86
C GLY A 74 18.10 -20.79 -0.79
N SER A 75 18.72 -19.61 -0.74
CA SER A 75 18.33 -18.48 0.14
C SER A 75 17.42 -17.46 -0.53
N LYS A 76 17.14 -17.61 -1.83
CA LYS A 76 16.24 -16.72 -2.57
C LYS A 76 14.79 -17.14 -2.34
N ARG A 77 13.96 -16.15 -2.02
CA ARG A 77 12.53 -16.29 -1.79
C ARG A 77 11.83 -15.27 -2.67
N ALA A 78 10.84 -15.71 -3.43
CA ALA A 78 10.03 -14.79 -4.23
C ALA A 78 8.57 -15.23 -4.28
N LEU A 79 7.68 -14.24 -4.34
CA LEU A 79 6.25 -14.41 -4.55
C LEU A 79 5.91 -13.95 -5.97
N ILE A 80 5.02 -14.68 -6.64
CA ILE A 80 4.67 -14.46 -8.04
C ILE A 80 3.18 -14.15 -8.10
N TYR A 81 2.86 -12.95 -8.58
CA TYR A 81 1.51 -12.40 -8.67
C TYR A 81 1.11 -12.15 -10.13
N ASP A 82 -0.19 -12.02 -10.39
CA ASP A 82 -0.67 -11.45 -11.65
C ASP A 82 -0.07 -10.05 -11.87
N PHE A 83 0.40 -9.77 -13.10
CA PHE A 83 0.91 -8.44 -13.45
C PHE A 83 -0.23 -7.43 -13.55
N MET A 84 -0.07 -6.27 -12.91
CA MET A 84 -1.04 -5.17 -12.95
C MET A 84 -0.59 -4.11 -13.96
N PRO A 85 -1.21 -4.01 -15.16
CA PRO A 85 -0.73 -3.15 -16.24
C PRO A 85 -0.85 -1.65 -15.92
N ASN A 86 -1.77 -1.29 -15.04
CA ASN A 86 -1.99 0.10 -14.63
C ASN A 86 -1.00 0.58 -13.55
N GLY A 87 -0.08 -0.28 -13.10
CA GLY A 87 0.95 0.08 -12.12
C GLY A 87 0.43 0.20 -10.68
N SER A 88 1.27 0.77 -9.81
CA SER A 88 0.97 0.98 -8.41
C SER A 88 0.22 2.29 -8.19
N LEU A 89 -0.57 2.35 -7.11
CA LEU A 89 -1.21 3.59 -6.66
C LEU A 89 -0.17 4.67 -6.33
N GLU A 90 1.02 4.27 -5.90
CA GLU A 90 2.18 5.15 -5.69
C GLU A 90 2.45 6.05 -6.90
N ARG A 91 2.40 5.52 -8.13
CA ARG A 91 2.61 6.30 -9.35
C ARG A 91 1.57 7.42 -9.53
N PHE A 92 0.34 7.18 -9.09
CA PHE A 92 -0.73 8.17 -9.15
C PHE A 92 -0.61 9.21 -8.03
N ILE A 93 -0.07 8.82 -6.87
CA ILE A 93 0.05 9.68 -5.69
C ILE A 93 1.30 10.57 -5.75
N PHE A 94 2.47 10.05 -6.17
CA PHE A 94 3.76 10.73 -6.09
C PHE A 94 4.07 11.72 -7.23
N ASN A 95 3.23 11.78 -8.27
CA ASN A 95 3.30 12.89 -9.23
C ASN A 95 2.94 14.24 -8.59
N ASN A 96 2.39 14.20 -7.38
CA ASN A 96 2.14 15.35 -6.54
C ASN A 96 2.72 15.04 -5.15
N SER A 97 3.11 16.02 -4.35
CA SER A 97 3.89 15.90 -3.10
C SER A 97 3.25 15.08 -1.95
N TYR A 98 2.17 14.33 -2.20
CA TYR A 98 1.35 13.60 -1.23
C TYR A 98 1.91 12.23 -0.80
N GLY A 99 2.91 11.73 -1.52
CA GLY A 99 3.52 10.43 -1.22
C GLY A 99 4.18 10.36 0.16
N MET A 100 4.72 11.48 0.66
CA MET A 100 5.27 11.56 2.02
C MET A 100 4.20 11.34 3.10
N MET A 101 3.01 11.91 2.93
CA MET A 101 1.90 11.74 3.88
C MET A 101 1.39 10.28 3.92
N VAL A 102 1.28 9.63 2.76
CA VAL A 102 0.85 8.21 2.69
C VAL A 102 1.88 7.30 3.34
N LEU A 103 3.18 7.58 3.17
CA LEU A 103 4.24 6.86 3.87
C LEU A 103 4.17 7.03 5.40
N GLU A 104 3.74 8.19 5.91
CA GLU A 104 3.51 8.40 7.34
C GLU A 104 2.34 7.55 7.88
N MET A 105 1.24 7.46 7.11
CA MET A 105 0.06 6.67 7.48
C MET A 105 0.34 5.16 7.50
N VAL A 106 1.16 4.65 6.58
CA VAL A 106 1.45 3.22 6.44
C VAL A 106 2.71 2.80 7.21
N GLY A 107 3.68 3.70 7.36
CA GLY A 107 5.04 3.39 7.81
C GLY A 107 5.36 3.68 9.28
N GLY A 108 4.49 4.39 10.01
CA GLY A 108 4.66 4.59 11.46
C GLY A 108 6.03 5.15 11.90
N ARG A 109 6.71 5.95 11.07
CA ARG A 109 7.99 6.59 11.44
C ARG A 109 7.76 8.01 11.93
N LYS A 110 8.06 8.23 13.21
CA LYS A 110 8.14 9.55 13.85
C LYS A 110 9.22 10.38 13.16
N ASN A 111 8.84 11.44 12.46
CA ASN A 111 9.73 12.57 12.15
C ASN A 111 8.94 13.87 11.99
N LEU A 112 8.10 14.16 12.97
CA LEU A 112 7.72 15.53 13.28
C LEU A 112 8.19 15.79 14.70
N ASP A 113 9.25 16.58 14.80
CA ASP A 113 9.59 17.31 16.02
C ASP A 113 8.51 18.40 16.20
N VAL A 114 7.28 17.98 16.44
CA VAL A 114 6.19 18.84 16.90
C VAL A 114 6.19 18.71 18.41
N THR A 115 6.78 19.74 19.01
CA THR A 115 6.80 20.06 20.42
C THR A 115 5.38 20.21 20.98
N THR A 116 4.68 19.11 21.23
CA THR A 116 3.50 19.10 22.10
C THR A 116 3.44 17.86 22.99
N THR A 117 4.19 17.96 24.08
CA THR A 117 3.78 17.69 25.46
C THR A 117 2.70 16.61 25.70
N SER A 118 3.15 15.48 26.27
CA SER A 118 2.48 14.73 27.35
C SER A 118 0.96 14.45 27.23
N SER A 119 0.55 13.46 26.45
CA SER A 119 -0.56 12.54 26.81
C SER A 119 -0.58 11.35 25.85
N SER A 120 -0.83 10.14 26.37
CA SER A 120 -0.93 8.82 25.71
C SER A 120 -0.71 8.77 24.19
N ALA A 121 0.30 8.01 23.73
CA ALA A 121 0.57 7.76 22.32
C ALA A 121 -0.69 7.32 21.56
N THR A 122 -1.41 8.29 20.99
CA THR A 122 -2.68 8.08 20.32
C THR A 122 -2.37 7.51 18.95
N TYR A 123 -3.04 6.43 18.58
CA TYR A 123 -2.90 5.81 17.26
C TYR A 123 -3.09 6.88 16.18
N PHE A 124 -2.11 7.03 15.28
CA PHE A 124 -2.02 8.16 14.35
C PHE A 124 -3.29 8.37 13.51
N PRO A 125 -3.94 7.33 12.97
CA PRO A 125 -5.23 7.48 12.31
C PRO A 125 -6.34 8.06 13.19
N HIS A 126 -6.35 7.75 14.50
CA HIS A 126 -7.34 8.30 15.42
C HIS A 126 -7.08 9.79 15.69
N TYR A 127 -5.82 10.18 15.82
CA TYR A 127 -5.43 11.60 15.90
C TYR A 127 -5.84 12.37 14.64
N LEU A 128 -5.56 11.80 13.47
CA LEU A 128 -5.84 12.41 12.18
C LEU A 128 -7.34 12.55 11.92
N TYR A 129 -8.13 11.53 12.28
CA TYR A 129 -9.59 11.58 12.23
C TYR A 129 -10.15 12.76 13.05
N LYS A 130 -9.58 13.02 14.23
CA LYS A 130 -10.04 14.09 15.12
C LYS A 130 -9.57 15.49 14.68
N ASN A 131 -8.38 15.59 14.08
CA ASN A 131 -7.69 16.86 13.83
C ASN A 131 -7.44 17.12 12.33
N ILE A 132 -8.27 16.57 11.44
CA ILE A 132 -8.04 16.61 9.98
C ILE A 132 -7.81 18.03 9.45
N ASN A 133 -8.63 19.01 9.85
CA ASN A 133 -8.50 20.40 9.39
C ASN A 133 -7.17 21.02 9.82
N GLN A 134 -6.80 20.83 11.09
CA GLN A 134 -5.58 21.37 11.66
C GLN A 134 -4.35 20.78 10.97
N TYR A 135 -4.32 19.45 10.79
CA TYR A 135 -3.22 18.79 10.11
C TYR A 135 -3.08 19.23 8.65
N CYS A 136 -4.19 19.46 7.93
CA CYS A 136 -4.13 19.94 6.53
C CYS A 136 -3.50 21.34 6.44
N VAL A 137 -3.81 22.24 7.38
CA VAL A 137 -3.23 23.59 7.43
C VAL A 137 -1.75 23.53 7.82
N GLU A 138 -1.39 22.71 8.81
CA GLU A 138 0.01 22.54 9.23
C GLU A 138 0.88 21.92 8.13
N ALA A 139 0.33 20.97 7.35
CA ALA A 139 1.06 20.28 6.29
C ALA A 139 1.22 21.11 5.00
N CYS A 140 0.27 22.01 4.69
CA CYS A 140 0.24 22.73 3.40
C CYS A 140 0.41 24.25 3.52
N GLY A 141 0.41 24.81 4.73
CA GLY A 141 0.34 26.25 4.94
C GLY A 141 -0.97 26.84 4.42
N ASP A 142 -0.91 28.05 3.86
CA ASP A 142 -2.07 28.81 3.35
C ASP A 142 -2.42 28.48 1.88
N ASN A 143 -1.85 27.41 1.32
CA ASN A 143 -2.15 26.97 -0.04
C ASN A 143 -3.44 26.15 -0.08
N GLY A 144 -4.57 26.80 -0.30
CA GLY A 144 -5.90 26.19 -0.31
C GLY A 144 -6.04 24.97 -1.23
N GLU A 145 -5.46 25.00 -2.43
CA GLU A 145 -5.51 23.87 -3.38
C GLU A 145 -4.76 22.64 -2.82
N ALA A 146 -3.58 22.85 -2.24
CA ALA A 146 -2.83 21.77 -1.60
C ALA A 146 -3.55 21.22 -0.36
N THR A 147 -4.15 22.09 0.45
CA THR A 147 -4.95 21.73 1.62
C THR A 147 -6.14 20.84 1.25
N GLU A 148 -6.86 21.17 0.17
CA GLU A 148 -7.96 20.34 -0.32
C GLU A 148 -7.49 18.96 -0.77
N ILE A 149 -6.37 18.89 -1.52
CA ILE A 149 -5.87 17.60 -1.99
C ILE A 149 -5.35 16.74 -0.83
N VAL A 150 -4.65 17.32 0.15
CA VAL A 150 -4.23 16.61 1.37
C VAL A 150 -5.44 16.10 2.15
N ARG A 151 -6.45 16.94 2.33
CA ARG A 151 -7.71 16.54 2.98
C ARG A 151 -8.36 15.36 2.24
N LYS A 152 -8.45 15.42 0.91
CA LYS A 152 -9.00 14.34 0.07
C LYS A 152 -8.23 13.03 0.29
N MET A 153 -6.91 13.08 0.24
CA MET A 153 -6.05 11.91 0.46
C MET A 153 -6.22 11.32 1.86
N ILE A 154 -6.34 12.15 2.89
CA ILE A 154 -6.60 11.70 4.26
C ILE A 154 -7.96 10.99 4.36
N LEU A 155 -9.02 11.56 3.77
CA LEU A 155 -10.35 10.96 3.80
C LEU A 155 -10.35 9.59 3.11
N VAL A 156 -9.74 9.49 1.92
CA VAL A 156 -9.61 8.22 1.20
C VAL A 156 -8.82 7.20 2.02
N ALA A 157 -7.72 7.60 2.64
CA ALA A 157 -6.93 6.72 3.49
C ALA A 157 -7.73 6.23 4.71
N LEU A 158 -8.47 7.11 5.40
CA LEU A 158 -9.32 6.76 6.52
C LEU A 158 -10.43 5.76 6.13
N TRP A 159 -10.98 5.87 4.92
CA TRP A 159 -11.91 4.88 4.37
C TRP A 159 -11.25 3.52 4.13
N CYS A 160 -10.01 3.49 3.63
CA CYS A 160 -9.30 2.26 3.31
C CYS A 160 -8.86 1.45 4.55
N ILE A 161 -8.61 2.11 5.68
CA ILE A 161 -8.08 1.47 6.90
C ILE A 161 -9.16 1.02 7.89
N GLN A 162 -10.45 1.16 7.54
CA GLN A 162 -11.56 0.82 8.45
C GLN A 162 -11.40 -0.58 9.05
N THR A 163 -11.68 -0.73 10.34
CA THR A 163 -11.49 -2.01 11.03
C THR A 163 -12.38 -3.11 10.42
N MET A 164 -13.62 -2.78 10.07
CA MET A 164 -14.56 -3.69 9.42
C MET A 164 -14.31 -3.79 7.90
N PRO A 165 -14.22 -5.00 7.32
CA PRO A 165 -14.01 -5.18 5.89
C PRO A 165 -15.11 -4.57 5.00
N ASP A 166 -16.36 -4.63 5.43
CA ASP A 166 -17.51 -4.16 4.64
C ASP A 166 -17.57 -2.63 4.51
N ASP A 167 -16.93 -1.92 5.43
CA ASP A 167 -16.84 -0.46 5.41
C ASP A 167 -15.69 0.04 4.52
N ARG A 168 -14.80 -0.85 4.07
CA ARG A 168 -13.68 -0.48 3.19
C ARG A 168 -14.18 -0.35 1.74
N PRO A 169 -13.85 0.74 1.05
CA PRO A 169 -14.21 0.89 -0.36
C PRO A 169 -13.48 -0.14 -1.23
N SER A 170 -14.12 -0.53 -2.34
CA SER A 170 -13.41 -1.23 -3.41
C SER A 170 -12.35 -0.31 -4.04
N MET A 171 -11.32 -0.89 -4.67
CA MET A 171 -10.31 -0.10 -5.39
C MET A 171 -10.93 0.78 -6.49
N SER A 172 -11.97 0.32 -7.18
CA SER A 172 -12.70 1.14 -8.15
C SER A 172 -13.34 2.38 -7.50
N ARG A 173 -13.91 2.22 -6.29
CA ARG A 173 -14.44 3.35 -5.53
C ARG A 173 -13.34 4.28 -5.05
N VAL A 174 -12.19 3.75 -4.62
CA VAL A 174 -11.00 4.55 -4.22
C VAL A 174 -10.51 5.41 -5.38
N VAL A 175 -10.40 4.85 -6.58
CA VAL A 175 -10.02 5.63 -7.78
C VAL A 175 -11.02 6.74 -8.05
N ASN A 176 -12.33 6.43 -8.02
CA ASN A 176 -13.38 7.44 -8.18
C ASN A 176 -13.31 8.54 -7.10
N MET A 177 -12.96 8.18 -5.86
CA MET A 177 -12.78 9.15 -4.78
C MET A 177 -11.54 10.06 -5.01
N LEU A 178 -10.46 9.52 -5.59
CA LEU A 178 -9.25 10.29 -5.88
C LEU A 178 -9.41 11.21 -7.10
N GLU A 179 -10.11 10.73 -8.14
CA GLU A 179 -10.35 11.48 -9.38
C GLU A 179 -11.55 12.46 -9.28
N GLY A 180 -12.51 12.19 -8.39
CA GLY A 180 -13.70 13.01 -8.17
C GLY A 180 -13.47 14.26 -7.34
N ASP A 181 -14.53 15.05 -7.11
CA ASP A 181 -14.49 16.26 -6.29
C ASP A 181 -14.40 15.93 -4.78
N ILE A 182 -13.77 16.80 -3.98
CA ILE A 182 -13.69 16.60 -2.53
C ILE A 182 -15.05 16.74 -1.84
N SER A 183 -15.96 17.50 -2.44
CA SER A 183 -17.32 17.75 -1.94
C SER A 183 -18.15 16.46 -1.88
N ASP A 184 -17.81 15.47 -2.71
CA ASP A 184 -18.47 14.16 -2.76
C ASP A 184 -17.98 13.20 -1.66
N LEU A 185 -16.90 13.56 -0.95
CA LEU A 185 -16.25 12.74 0.07
C LEU A 185 -16.72 13.08 1.47
N GLN A 186 -17.42 12.11 2.09
CA GLN A 186 -17.81 12.19 3.49
C GLN A 186 -16.74 11.59 4.41
N LEU A 187 -16.74 12.06 5.67
CA LEU A 187 -15.91 11.48 6.72
C LEU A 187 -16.36 10.02 6.98
N PRO A 188 -15.44 9.03 6.95
CA PRO A 188 -15.77 7.64 7.25
C PRO A 188 -16.18 7.46 8.73
N PRO A 189 -16.66 6.26 9.12
CA PRO A 189 -16.71 5.89 10.52
C PRO A 189 -15.34 6.02 11.19
N LYS A 190 -15.34 6.16 12.52
CA LYS A 190 -14.10 6.17 13.29
C LYS A 190 -13.40 4.80 13.13
N PRO A 191 -12.17 4.76 12.60
CA PRO A 191 -11.43 3.51 12.40
C PRO A 191 -11.05 2.81 13.71
#